data_AF-Q4BWM0-F1
#
_entry.id   AF-Q4BWM0-F1
#
_cell.length_a   1.000
_cell.length_b   1.000
_cell.length_c   1.000
_cell.angle_alpha   90.00
_cell.angle_beta   90.00
_cell.angle_gamma   90.00
#
_symmetry.space_group_name_H-M   'P 1'
#
loop_
_entity.id
_entity.type
_entity.pdbx_description
1 polymer ?
#
loop_
_entity_poly.entity_id
_entity_poly.type
_entity_poly.pdbx_seq_one_letter_code
_entity_poly.pdbx_strand_id
1 'polypeptide(L)'
;MPTVLVYYLDDSRDCKRFAIVVSRIQEFYGRAANIIPVNVDSIPAKDIYTKEESGYYYQDIIPQTVILDSEGKKIFDGKGQVKYEAVDDVLREVFNLLPRSESVELKRRIVNEFNEELR
;
A
#
# COMPACT_ATOMS: atom_id res chain seq x y z
N MET A 1 9.34 -11.64 0.10
CA MET A 1 9.07 -10.23 0.51
C MET A 1 7.56 -10.06 0.59
N PRO A 2 7.04 -9.21 1.49
CA PRO A 2 5.61 -8.98 1.59
C PRO A 2 5.06 -8.32 0.32
N THR A 3 3.77 -8.53 0.07
CA THR A 3 3.07 -8.00 -1.11
C THR A 3 1.85 -7.21 -0.67
N VAL A 4 1.68 -6.01 -1.21
CA VAL A 4 0.51 -5.16 -1.05
C VAL A 4 -0.24 -5.15 -2.38
N LEU A 5 -1.40 -5.78 -2.41
CA LEU A 5 -2.31 -5.73 -3.54
C LEU A 5 -3.26 -4.55 -3.33
N VAL A 6 -3.40 -3.71 -4.35
CA VAL A 6 -4.36 -2.59 -4.34
C VAL A 6 -5.34 -2.78 -5.48
N TYR A 7 -6.55 -3.24 -5.16
CA TYR A 7 -7.63 -3.37 -6.13
C TYR A 7 -8.28 -2.03 -6.38
N TYR A 8 -8.37 -1.66 -7.66
CA TYR A 8 -8.87 -0.37 -8.07
C TYR A 8 -9.64 -0.46 -9.39
N LEU A 9 -10.34 0.62 -9.71
CA LEU A 9 -10.93 0.87 -11.02
C LEU A 9 -10.58 2.29 -11.44
N ASP A 10 -10.11 2.45 -12.68
CA ASP A 10 -9.62 3.74 -13.19
C ASP A 10 -10.66 4.86 -13.13
N ASP A 11 -11.93 4.54 -13.40
CA ASP A 11 -13.02 5.53 -13.39
C ASP A 11 -13.71 5.70 -12.03
N SER A 12 -13.24 5.03 -10.98
CA SER A 12 -13.78 5.19 -9.64
C SER A 12 -13.27 6.46 -8.95
N ARG A 13 -14.20 7.34 -8.57
CA ARG A 13 -13.90 8.53 -7.75
C ARG A 13 -13.21 8.15 -6.44
N ASP A 14 -13.66 7.07 -5.79
CA ASP A 14 -13.09 6.61 -4.53
C ASP A 14 -11.66 6.09 -4.74
N CYS A 15 -11.40 5.36 -5.83
CA CYS A 15 -10.03 4.91 -6.15
C CYS A 15 -9.09 6.09 -6.43
N LYS A 16 -9.55 7.11 -7.17
CA LYS A 16 -8.77 8.34 -7.42
C LYS A 16 -8.40 9.06 -6.13
N ARG A 17 -9.32 9.16 -5.16
CA ARG A 17 -9.00 9.75 -3.84
C ARG A 17 -8.02 8.89 -3.05
N PHE A 18 -8.16 7.57 -3.14
CA PHE A 18 -7.31 6.62 -2.43
C PHE A 18 -5.87 6.55 -2.97
N ALA A 19 -5.63 6.97 -4.22
CA ALA A 19 -4.29 6.98 -4.82
C ALA A 19 -3.23 7.74 -4.00
N ILE A 20 -3.63 8.74 -3.21
CA ILE A 20 -2.74 9.44 -2.26
C ILE A 20 -2.19 8.48 -1.20
N VAL A 21 -3.02 7.58 -0.68
CA VAL A 21 -2.61 6.56 0.30
C VAL A 21 -1.64 5.58 -0.34
N VAL A 22 -1.96 5.10 -1.55
CA VAL A 22 -1.09 4.20 -2.33
C VAL A 22 0.27 4.83 -2.58
N SER A 23 0.31 6.12 -2.92
CA SER A 23 1.55 6.85 -3.17
C SER A 23 2.43 6.94 -1.93
N ARG A 24 1.84 7.14 -0.74
CA ARG A 24 2.59 7.08 0.53
C ARG A 24 3.13 5.69 0.84
N ILE A 25 2.35 4.64 0.59
CA ILE A 25 2.82 3.26 0.76
C ILE A 25 4.03 3.02 -0.15
N GLN A 26 3.97 3.47 -1.41
CA GLN A 26 5.10 3.40 -2.35
C GLN A 26 6.32 4.20 -1.88
N GLU A 27 6.13 5.42 -1.35
CA GLU A 27 7.21 6.28 -0.84
C GLU A 27 8.03 5.56 0.25
N PHE A 28 7.37 4.91 1.21
CA PHE A 28 8.04 4.30 2.36
C PHE A 28 8.44 2.84 2.15
N TYR A 29 7.63 2.06 1.44
CA TYR A 29 7.78 0.61 1.36
C TYR A 29 8.08 0.08 -0.04
N GLY A 30 8.04 0.91 -1.09
CA GLY A 30 8.19 0.46 -2.48
C GLY A 30 9.55 -0.17 -2.84
N ARG A 31 10.56 -0.04 -1.96
CA ARG A 31 11.85 -0.74 -2.09
C ARG A 31 11.90 -2.09 -1.36
N ALA A 32 10.99 -2.32 -0.42
CA ALA A 32 11.01 -3.46 0.50
C ALA A 32 9.80 -4.40 0.34
N ALA A 33 8.71 -3.92 -0.27
CA ALA A 33 7.50 -4.66 -0.55
C ALA A 33 7.14 -4.59 -2.03
N ASN A 34 6.51 -5.64 -2.54
CA ASN A 34 5.86 -5.60 -3.85
C ASN A 34 4.54 -4.85 -3.71
N ILE A 35 4.39 -3.73 -4.41
CA ILE A 35 3.13 -2.98 -4.43
C ILE A 35 2.51 -3.17 -5.81
N ILE A 36 1.44 -3.95 -5.87
CA ILE A 36 0.84 -4.42 -7.11
C ILE A 36 -0.57 -3.80 -7.22
N PRO A 37 -0.74 -2.79 -8.09
CA PRO A 37 -2.07 -2.30 -8.43
C PRO A 37 -2.77 -3.35 -9.31
N VAL A 38 -4.01 -3.68 -8.97
CA VAL A 38 -4.85 -4.64 -9.72
C VAL A 38 -6.10 -3.93 -10.19
N ASN A 39 -6.22 -3.70 -11.50
CA ASN A 39 -7.46 -3.21 -12.07
C ASN A 39 -8.49 -4.35 -12.03
N VAL A 40 -9.64 -4.13 -11.38
CA VAL A 40 -10.65 -5.19 -11.20
C VAL A 40 -11.26 -5.66 -12.51
N ASP A 41 -11.31 -4.82 -13.55
CA ASP A 41 -11.78 -5.20 -14.89
C ASP A 41 -10.83 -6.16 -15.60
N SER A 42 -9.57 -6.23 -15.15
CA SER A 42 -8.56 -7.15 -15.69
C SER A 42 -8.60 -8.54 -15.05
N ILE A 43 -9.38 -8.72 -13.97
CA ILE A 43 -9.50 -10.01 -13.28
C ILE A 43 -10.34 -10.95 -14.17
N PRO A 44 -9.79 -12.09 -14.63
CA PRO A 44 -10.54 -13.01 -15.47
C PRO A 44 -11.72 -13.60 -14.71
N ALA A 45 -12.93 -13.53 -15.27
CA ALA A 45 -14.11 -14.14 -14.67
C ALA A 45 -13.96 -15.67 -14.58
N LYS A 46 -13.85 -16.19 -13.34
CA LYS A 46 -13.73 -17.62 -13.03
C LYS A 46 -14.58 -17.95 -11.80
N ASP A 47 -15.08 -19.18 -11.75
CA ASP A 47 -15.84 -19.68 -10.58
C ASP A 47 -14.93 -19.95 -9.36
N ILE A 48 -13.67 -20.30 -9.61
CA ILE A 48 -12.68 -20.64 -8.58
C ILE A 48 -11.33 -20.04 -8.98
N TYR A 49 -10.70 -19.37 -8.04
CA TYR A 49 -9.32 -18.87 -8.14
C TYR A 49 -8.38 -19.68 -7.26
N THR A 50 -7.11 -19.72 -7.64
CA THR A 50 -6.00 -20.24 -6.85
C THR A 50 -5.31 -19.10 -6.09
N LYS A 51 -4.56 -19.41 -5.01
CA LYS A 51 -3.91 -18.38 -4.17
C LYS A 51 -2.88 -17.54 -4.95
N GLU A 52 -2.40 -18.06 -6.06
CA GLU A 52 -1.45 -17.42 -6.96
C GLU A 52 -2.11 -16.37 -7.86
N GLU A 53 -3.44 -16.30 -7.88
CA GLU A 53 -4.20 -15.37 -8.71
C GLU A 53 -4.75 -14.19 -7.89
N SER A 54 -4.65 -12.98 -8.44
CA SER A 54 -5.18 -11.78 -7.79
C SER A 54 -6.69 -11.87 -7.53
N GLY A 55 -7.45 -12.59 -8.36
CA GLY A 55 -8.89 -12.81 -8.14
C GLY A 55 -9.20 -13.55 -6.83
N TYR A 56 -8.28 -14.34 -6.28
CA TYR A 56 -8.49 -15.08 -5.04
C TYR A 56 -8.69 -14.18 -3.81
N TYR A 57 -8.06 -13.00 -3.80
CA TYR A 57 -8.12 -12.09 -2.65
C TYR A 57 -9.10 -10.93 -2.83
N TYR A 58 -9.63 -10.74 -4.04
CA TYR A 58 -10.63 -9.71 -4.33
C TYR A 58 -11.97 -10.03 -3.67
N GLN A 59 -12.64 -9.04 -3.09
CA GLN A 59 -13.92 -9.21 -2.40
C GLN A 59 -15.04 -8.32 -2.98
N ASP A 60 -15.03 -8.10 -4.30
CA ASP A 60 -16.05 -7.33 -5.02
C ASP A 60 -16.28 -5.91 -4.47
N ILE A 61 -15.23 -5.30 -3.93
CA ILE A 61 -15.25 -3.96 -3.36
C ILE A 61 -14.01 -3.19 -3.77
N ILE A 62 -14.19 -1.90 -4.09
CA ILE A 62 -13.10 -1.01 -4.46
C ILE A 62 -13.20 0.36 -3.75
N PRO A 63 -12.06 1.00 -3.46
CA PRO A 63 -10.73 0.39 -3.46
C PRO A 63 -10.62 -0.70 -2.36
N GLN A 64 -9.76 -1.68 -2.55
CA GLN A 64 -9.44 -2.69 -1.54
C GLN A 64 -7.93 -2.83 -1.44
N THR A 65 -7.41 -2.93 -0.22
CA THR A 65 -5.99 -3.17 0.04
C THR A 65 -5.82 -4.49 0.76
N VAL A 66 -5.04 -5.40 0.18
CA VAL A 66 -4.70 -6.69 0.78
C VAL A 66 -3.20 -6.75 1.01
N ILE A 67 -2.77 -7.20 2.19
CA ILE A 67 -1.36 -7.45 2.47
C ILE A 67 -1.14 -8.94 2.66
N LEU A 68 -0.17 -9.46 1.92
CA LEU A 68 0.36 -10.80 2.06
C LEU A 68 1.74 -10.70 2.73
N ASP A 69 2.01 -11.57 3.69
CA ASP A 69 3.34 -11.70 4.26
C ASP A 69 4.33 -12.35 3.28
N SER A 70 5.56 -12.59 3.71
CA SER A 70 6.59 -13.23 2.87
C SER A 70 6.28 -14.68 2.48
N GLU A 71 5.32 -15.33 3.14
CA GLU A 71 4.88 -16.70 2.87
C GLU A 71 3.59 -16.72 2.00
N GLY A 72 3.07 -15.55 1.61
CA GLY A 72 1.85 -15.43 0.80
C GLY A 72 0.56 -15.55 1.62
N LYS A 73 0.64 -15.55 2.95
CA LYS A 73 -0.55 -15.56 3.81
C LYS A 73 -1.13 -14.15 3.90
N LYS A 74 -2.45 -14.06 3.71
CA LYS A 74 -3.19 -12.80 3.90
C LYS A 74 -3.19 -12.42 5.38
N ILE A 75 -2.62 -11.25 5.68
CA ILE A 75 -2.52 -10.69 7.03
C ILE A 75 -3.31 -9.38 7.19
N PHE A 76 -3.73 -8.77 6.08
CA PHE A 76 -4.60 -7.59 6.10
C PHE A 76 -5.57 -7.61 4.92
N ASP A 77 -6.79 -7.11 5.16
CA ASP A 77 -7.85 -6.96 4.16
C ASP A 77 -8.68 -5.70 4.49
N GLY A 78 -8.24 -4.57 3.95
CA GLY A 78 -8.85 -3.27 4.16
C GLY A 78 -9.76 -2.89 3.00
N LYS A 79 -11.00 -2.49 3.31
CA LYS A 79 -12.03 -2.16 2.32
C LYS A 79 -12.32 -0.67 2.27
N GLY A 80 -12.49 -0.14 1.07
CA GLY A 80 -12.79 1.27 0.83
C GLY A 80 -11.61 2.18 1.16
N GLN A 81 -11.92 3.33 1.74
CA GLN A 81 -10.95 4.39 2.04
C GLN A 81 -10.15 4.09 3.31
N VAL A 82 -9.31 3.06 3.23
CA VAL A 82 -8.41 2.69 4.31
C VAL A 82 -7.46 3.84 4.62
N LYS A 83 -7.21 4.11 5.89
CA LYS A 83 -6.22 5.11 6.30
C LYS A 83 -4.82 4.57 6.05
N TYR A 84 -3.88 5.42 5.65
CA TYR A 84 -2.46 5.05 5.51
C TYR A 84 -1.95 4.37 6.78
N GLU A 85 -2.37 4.89 7.93
CA GLU A 85 -1.98 4.43 9.25
C GLU A 85 -2.28 2.95 9.48
N ALA A 86 -3.42 2.46 9.01
CA ALA A 86 -3.80 1.05 9.18
C ALA A 86 -2.90 0.11 8.37
N VAL A 87 -2.48 0.54 7.17
CA VAL A 87 -1.56 -0.22 6.32
C VAL A 87 -0.14 -0.17 6.89
N ASP A 88 0.30 1.01 7.31
CA ASP A 88 1.62 1.23 7.89
C ASP A 88 1.80 0.45 9.20
N ASP A 89 0.81 0.38 10.08
CA ASP A 89 0.90 -0.41 11.33
C ASP A 89 1.18 -1.89 11.03
N VAL A 90 0.46 -2.48 10.06
CA VAL A 90 0.69 -3.88 9.64
C VAL A 90 2.07 -4.07 9.01
N LEU A 91 2.50 -3.17 8.12
CA LEU A 91 3.80 -3.30 7.48
C LEU A 91 4.95 -3.16 8.49
N ARG A 92 4.80 -2.34 9.53
CA ARG A 92 5.79 -2.22 10.61
C ARG A 92 5.92 -3.52 11.38
N GLU A 93 4.83 -4.21 11.67
CA GLU A 93 4.89 -5.55 12.29
C GLU A 93 5.62 -6.54 11.38
N VAL A 94 5.27 -6.57 10.09
CA VAL A 94 5.91 -7.47 9.10
C VAL A 94 7.41 -7.24 8.98
N PHE A 95 7.85 -5.99 9.02
CA PHE A 95 9.26 -5.62 8.92
C PHE A 95 9.98 -5.52 10.28
N ASN A 96 9.29 -5.87 11.38
CA ASN A 96 9.80 -5.72 12.75
C ASN A 96 10.36 -4.31 13.04
N LEU A 97 9.65 -3.28 12.59
CA LEU A 97 9.96 -1.87 12.82
C LEU A 97 9.31 -1.40 14.13
N LEU A 98 9.95 -0.43 14.80
CA LEU A 98 9.34 0.23 15.96
C LEU A 98 7.93 0.74 15.62
N PRO A 99 6.96 0.70 16.54
CA PRO A 99 5.61 1.21 16.26
C PRO A 99 5.63 2.71 15.97
N ARG A 100 4.58 3.23 15.29
CA ARG A 100 4.56 4.63 14.85
C ARG A 100 4.71 5.62 16.00
N SER A 101 4.13 5.34 17.16
CA SER A 101 4.25 6.17 18.37
C SER A 101 5.67 6.33 18.89
N GLU A 102 6.55 5.36 18.59
CA GLU A 102 7.96 5.34 18.99
C GLU A 102 8.88 5.79 17.84
N SER A 103 8.32 5.97 16.66
CA SER A 103 9.03 6.40 15.47
C SER A 103 9.00 7.91 15.43
N VAL A 104 10.06 8.53 15.97
CA VAL A 104 10.27 9.98 15.88
C VAL A 104 9.96 10.45 14.46
N GLU A 105 9.18 11.54 14.33
CA GLU A 105 8.82 12.15 13.05
C GLU A 105 9.96 12.04 12.05
N LEU A 106 9.66 11.50 10.87
CA LEU A 106 10.50 11.63 9.68
C LEU A 106 10.62 13.12 9.35
N LYS A 107 11.48 13.84 10.07
CA LYS A 107 11.90 15.18 9.70
C LYS A 107 12.63 15.03 8.38
N ARG A 108 11.94 15.39 7.29
CA ARG A 108 12.61 15.73 6.03
C ARG A 108 13.74 16.70 6.41
N ARG A 109 14.98 16.38 6.07
CA ARG A 109 16.00 17.43 5.98
C ARG A 109 15.47 18.40 4.93
N ILE A 110 14.94 19.54 5.38
CA ILE A 110 14.87 20.71 4.53
C ILE A 110 16.35 21.05 4.32
N VAL A 111 16.88 20.64 3.18
CA VAL A 111 18.16 21.18 2.70
C VAL A 111 17.85 22.62 2.34
N ASN A 112 17.92 23.49 3.33
CA ASN A 112 18.13 24.91 3.10
C ASN A 112 19.54 25.02 2.52
N GLU A 113 19.69 24.82 1.21
CA GLU A 113 20.78 25.46 0.50
C GLU A 113 20.48 26.96 0.47
N PHE A 114 20.83 27.60 1.58
CA PHE A 114 21.21 29.00 1.64
C PHE A 114 22.38 29.16 0.66
N ASN A 115 22.07 29.47 -0.60
CA ASN A 115 23.00 30.16 -1.49
C ASN A 115 22.66 31.65 -1.46
N GLU A 116 22.85 32.22 -0.27
CA GLU A 116 23.24 33.62 -0.03
C GLU A 116 24.39 33.49 0.98
N GLU A 117 25.58 34.08 0.84
CA GLU A 117 26.20 35.01 -0.10
C GLU A 117 27.70 35.03 0.30
N LEU A 118 28.57 35.59 -0.55
CA LEU A 118 29.78 36.40 -0.21
C LEU A 118 31.02 36.09 -1.07
N ARG A 119 31.13 36.74 -2.24
CA ARG A 119 32.04 37.89 -2.52
C ARG A 119 32.23 38.11 -4.03
#